data_AF-A0AAD4XSN8-F1
#
_entry.id   AF-A0AAD4XSN8-F1
#
_cell.length_a   1.000
_cell.length_b   1.000
_cell.length_c   1.000
_cell.angle_alpha   90.00
_cell.angle_beta   90.00
_cell.angle_gamma   90.00
#
_symmetry.space_group_name_H-M   'P 1'
#
loop_
_entity.id
_entity.type
_entity.pdbx_description
1 polymer ?
#
loop_
_entity_poly.entity_id
_entity_poly.type
_entity_poly.pdbx_seq_one_letter_code
_entity_poly.pdbx_strand_id
1 'polypeptide(L)'
;MVENLSDAIENGTRDQHSDLLVTELTSNFEKCQQLLNSIAGSINTKAVTVEGQRRKLEEAEQLLNQRRDVIGKFKNSVGELI
;
A
#
# COMPACT_ATOMS: atom_id res chain seq x y z
N MET A 1 -30.46 -8.36 1.95
CA MET A 1 -30.48 -6.97 1.43
C MET A 1 -30.29 -6.94 -0.07
N VAL A 2 -29.16 -7.40 -0.62
CA VAL A 2 -28.97 -7.51 -2.08
C VAL A 2 -29.95 -8.54 -2.68
N GLU A 3 -30.18 -9.65 -1.99
CA GLU A 3 -31.12 -10.71 -2.40
C GLU A 3 -32.57 -10.19 -2.49
N ASN A 4 -33.07 -9.49 -1.47
CA ASN A 4 -34.42 -8.89 -1.50
C ASN A 4 -34.62 -7.86 -2.63
N LEU A 5 -33.57 -7.11 -2.98
CA LEU A 5 -33.62 -6.18 -4.10
C LEU A 5 -33.60 -6.92 -5.45
N SER A 6 -32.85 -8.01 -5.53
CA SER A 6 -32.80 -8.87 -6.71
C SER A 6 -34.18 -9.46 -7.02
N ASP A 7 -34.86 -10.01 -6.01
CA ASP A 7 -36.19 -10.59 -6.16
C ASP A 7 -37.25 -9.55 -6.56
N ALA A 8 -37.18 -8.32 -6.03
CA ALA A 8 -38.11 -7.24 -6.38
C ALA A 8 -37.91 -6.72 -7.81
N ILE A 9 -36.67 -6.75 -8.32
CA ILE A 9 -36.35 -6.39 -9.70
C ILE A 9 -36.78 -7.52 -10.65
N GLU A 10 -36.53 -8.77 -10.30
CA GLU A 10 -36.87 -9.94 -11.12
C GLU A 10 -38.38 -10.16 -11.25
N ASN A 11 -39.13 -9.89 -10.18
CA ASN A 11 -40.59 -10.07 -10.16
C ASN A 11 -41.37 -8.79 -10.52
N GLY A 12 -40.69 -7.68 -10.84
CA GLY A 12 -41.32 -6.42 -11.26
C GLY A 12 -42.12 -5.69 -10.18
N THR A 13 -42.09 -6.15 -8.93
CA THR A 13 -42.74 -5.52 -7.78
C THR A 13 -41.84 -4.50 -7.11
N ARG A 14 -41.27 -3.58 -7.91
CA ARG A 14 -40.49 -2.47 -7.39
C ARG A 14 -41.42 -1.49 -6.68
N ASP A 15 -41.35 -1.47 -5.36
CA ASP A 15 -42.14 -0.64 -4.47
C ASP A 15 -41.25 0.36 -3.70
N GLN A 16 -41.89 1.19 -2.87
CA GLN A 16 -41.16 2.18 -2.06
C GLN A 16 -40.12 1.55 -1.13
N HIS A 17 -40.32 0.30 -0.70
CA HIS A 17 -39.35 -0.44 0.10
C HIS A 17 -38.09 -0.80 -0.70
N SER A 18 -38.28 -1.21 -1.95
CA SER A 18 -37.18 -1.50 -2.90
C SER A 18 -36.33 -0.24 -3.18
N ASP A 19 -36.95 0.93 -3.32
CA ASP A 19 -36.23 2.20 -3.53
C ASP A 19 -35.43 2.64 -2.28
N LEU A 20 -35.98 2.43 -1.08
CA LEU A 20 -35.26 2.65 0.17
C LEU A 20 -34.02 1.75 0.28
N LEU A 21 -34.16 0.49 -0.12
CA LEU A 21 -33.07 -0.48 -0.10
C LEU A 21 -31.95 -0.12 -1.09
N VAL A 22 -32.29 0.37 -2.29
CA VAL A 22 -31.32 0.91 -3.26
C VAL A 22 -30.57 2.11 -2.68
N THR A 23 -31.29 3.00 -2.00
CA THR A 23 -30.70 4.19 -1.38
C THR A 23 -29.71 3.82 -0.27
N GLU A 24 -30.08 2.85 0.57
CA GLU A 24 -29.22 2.35 1.64
C GLU A 24 -27.96 1.65 1.09
N LEU A 25 -28.13 0.81 0.06
CA LEU A 25 -26.99 0.16 -0.62
C LEU A 25 -26.04 1.19 -1.23
N THR A 26 -26.58 2.20 -1.93
CA THR A 26 -25.78 3.29 -2.49
C THR A 26 -24.99 4.01 -1.41
N SER A 27 -25.64 4.38 -0.30
CA SER A 27 -24.96 5.05 0.83
C SER A 27 -23.85 4.18 1.44
N ASN A 28 -24.07 2.86 1.54
CA ASN A 28 -23.04 1.95 2.06
C ASN A 28 -21.85 1.83 1.11
N PHE A 29 -22.08 1.75 -0.20
CA PHE A 29 -20.99 1.77 -1.19
C PHE A 29 -20.19 3.07 -1.15
N GLU A 30 -20.85 4.22 -1.00
CA GLU A 30 -20.17 5.52 -0.84
C GLU A 30 -19.28 5.55 0.40
N LYS A 31 -19.78 5.06 1.54
CA LYS A 31 -18.99 4.94 2.79
C LYS A 31 -17.78 4.03 2.61
N CYS A 32 -17.96 2.87 1.97
CA CYS A 32 -16.86 1.97 1.65
C CYS A 32 -15.82 2.64 0.74
N GLN A 33 -16.26 3.36 -0.28
CA GLN A 33 -15.36 4.08 -1.20
C GLN A 33 -14.57 5.18 -0.48
N GLN A 34 -15.21 5.94 0.41
CA GLN A 34 -14.53 6.94 1.24
C GLN A 34 -13.48 6.31 2.16
N LEU A 35 -13.80 5.17 2.77
CA LEU A 35 -12.85 4.43 3.60
C LEU A 35 -11.63 3.96 2.79
N LEU A 36 -11.86 3.41 1.59
CA LEU A 36 -10.78 2.99 0.69
C LEU A 36 -9.90 4.17 0.27
N ASN A 37 -10.51 5.32 -0.05
CA ASN A 37 -9.77 6.54 -0.39
C ASN A 37 -8.91 7.03 0.79
N SER A 38 -9.44 6.98 2.01
CA SER A 38 -8.72 7.33 3.24
C SER A 38 -7.53 6.40 3.49
N ILE A 39 -7.73 5.08 3.33
CA ILE A 39 -6.66 4.08 3.44
C ILE A 39 -5.56 4.35 2.39
N ALA A 40 -5.94 4.56 1.13
CA ALA A 40 -5.01 4.87 0.05
C ALA A 40 -4.19 6.14 0.33
N GLY A 41 -4.84 7.21 0.81
CA GLY A 41 -4.17 8.45 1.22
C GLY A 41 -3.20 8.24 2.40
N SER A 42 -3.58 7.42 3.38
CA SER A 42 -2.72 7.09 4.53
C SER A 42 -1.50 6.27 4.13
N ILE A 43 -1.66 5.29 3.24
CA ILE A 43 -0.55 4.48 2.72
C ILE A 43 0.43 5.37 1.94
N ASN A 44 -0.08 6.29 1.10
CA ASN A 44 0.77 7.16 0.29
C ASN A 44 1.58 8.17 1.12
N THR A 45 1.03 8.64 2.24
CA THR A 45 1.72 9.60 3.14
C THR A 45 2.68 8.94 4.13
N LYS A 46 2.47 7.65 4.46
CA LYS A 46 3.36 6.87 5.35
C LYS A 46 4.35 5.97 4.60
N ALA A 47 4.59 6.20 3.31
CA ALA A 47 5.37 5.32 2.43
C ALA A 47 6.90 5.34 2.71
N VAL A 48 7.27 5.04 3.95
CA VAL A 48 8.44 4.22 4.24
C VAL A 48 8.03 2.77 3.94
N THR A 49 8.01 2.40 2.67
CA THR A 49 7.67 1.02 2.28
C THR A 49 8.78 0.09 2.73
N VAL A 50 8.42 -1.14 3.15
CA VAL A 50 9.40 -2.18 3.51
C VAL A 50 10.38 -2.39 2.36
N GLU A 51 9.87 -2.43 1.13
CA GLU A 51 10.67 -2.55 -0.08
C GLU A 51 11.62 -1.37 -0.30
N GLY A 52 11.15 -0.13 -0.06
CA GLY A 52 11.99 1.07 -0.15
C GLY A 52 13.10 1.09 0.91
N GLN A 53 12.83 0.58 2.12
CA GLN A 53 13.85 0.44 3.16
C GLN A 53 14.84 -0.67 2.85
N ARG A 54 14.38 -1.81 2.32
CA ARG A 54 15.23 -2.91 1.86
C ARG A 54 16.22 -2.42 0.81
N ARG A 55 15.76 -1.68 -0.20
CA ARG A 55 16.64 -1.12 -1.23
C ARG A 55 17.70 -0.17 -0.64
N LYS A 56 17.31 0.73 0.25
CA LYS A 56 18.26 1.65 0.93
C LYS A 56 19.30 0.89 1.76
N LEU A 57 18.90 -0.20 2.41
CA LEU A 57 19.82 -1.06 3.16
C LEU A 57 20.85 -1.70 2.23
N GLU A 58 20.42 -2.27 1.10
CA GLU A 58 21.30 -2.90 0.10
C GLU A 58 22.33 -1.91 -0.47
N GLU A 59 21.89 -0.69 -0.79
CA GLU A 59 22.77 0.39 -1.25
C GLU A 59 23.80 0.78 -0.17
N ALA A 60 23.39 0.86 1.09
CA ALA A 60 24.28 1.19 2.20
C ALA A 60 25.31 0.07 2.44
N GLU A 61 24.90 -1.20 2.39
CA GLU A 61 25.80 -2.35 2.52
C GLU A 61 26.85 -2.38 1.40
N GLN A 62 26.44 -2.10 0.16
CA GLN A 62 27.36 -2.02 -0.97
C GLN A 62 28.41 -0.92 -0.76
N LEU A 63 28.00 0.27 -0.32
CA LEU A 63 28.93 1.36 0.00
C LEU A 63 29.88 1.02 1.13
N LEU A 64 29.40 0.33 2.17
CA LEU A 64 30.24 -0.12 3.28
C LEU A 64 31.29 -1.13 2.84
N ASN A 65 30.93 -2.07 1.96
CA ASN A 65 31.86 -3.03 1.39
C ASN A 65 32.94 -2.34 0.54
N GLN A 66 32.55 -1.41 -0.33
CA GLN A 66 33.52 -0.61 -1.10
C GLN A 66 34.49 0.16 -0.20
N ARG A 67 34.00 0.75 0.90
CA ARG A 67 34.85 1.44 1.88
C ARG A 67 35.84 0.50 2.55
N ARG A 68 35.40 -0.69 2.96
CA ARG A 68 36.28 -1.71 3.56
C ARG A 68 37.40 -2.13 2.60
N ASP A 69 37.08 -2.31 1.32
CA ASP A 69 38.08 -2.68 0.31
C ASP A 69 39.15 -1.60 0.16
N VAL A 70 38.74 -0.33 0.08
CA VAL A 70 39.68 0.80 -0.04
C VAL A 70 40.56 0.91 1.20
N ILE A 71 39.98 0.77 2.40
CA ILE A 71 40.73 0.79 3.67
C ILE A 71 41.74 -0.37 3.70
N GLY A 72 41.34 -1.56 3.24
CA GLY A 72 42.22 -2.73 3.14
C GLY A 72 43.41 -2.46 2.21
N LYS A 73 43.16 -1.91 1.01
CA LYS A 73 44.21 -1.53 0.06
C LYS A 73 45.18 -0.51 0.65
N PHE A 74 44.65 0.54 1.29
CA PHE A 74 45.47 1.56 1.93
C PHE A 74 46.35 0.98 3.03
N LYS A 75 45.79 0.13 3.89
CA LYS A 75 46.54 -0.55 4.96
C LYS A 75 47.69 -1.39 4.40
N ASN A 76 47.46 -2.11 3.31
CA ASN A 76 48.49 -2.91 2.65
C ASN A 76 49.60 -2.02 2.09
N SER A 77 49.25 -0.94 1.36
CA SER A 77 50.24 -0.01 0.82
C SER A 77 51.08 0.67 1.90
N VAL A 78 50.49 1.01 3.05
CA VAL A 78 51.26 1.55 4.19
C VAL A 78 52.17 0.47 4.79
N GLY A 79 51.68 -0.77 4.91
CA GLY A 79 52.48 -1.89 5.40
C GLY A 79 53.69 -2.22 4.53
N GLU A 80 53.60 -2.03 3.21
CA GLU A 80 54.73 -2.22 2.27
C GLU A 80 55.81 -1.12 2.38
N LEU A 81 55.51 0.00 3.04
CA LEU A 81 56.45 1.13 3.20
C LEU A 81 57.26 1.07 4.52
N ILE A 82 56.96 0.14 5.42
CA ILE A 82 57.62 -0.08 6.72
C ILE A 82 58.54 -1.29 6.60
#